data_AF-A0A7I8VJF1-F1
#
_entry.id   AF-A0A7I8VJF1-F1
#
_cell.length_a   1.000
_cell.length_b   1.000
_cell.length_c   1.000
_cell.angle_alpha   90.00
_cell.angle_beta   90.00
_cell.angle_gamma   90.00
#
_symmetry.space_group_name_H-M   'P 1'
#
loop_
_entity.id
_entity.type
_entity.pdbx_description
1 polymer ?
#
loop_
_entity_poly.entity_id
_entity_poly.type
_entity_poly.pdbx_seq_one_letter_code
_entity_poly.pdbx_strand_id
1 'polypeptide(L)'
;MIKQTPYNEEAFKINVRDSYEMLMSHKSSKTSITKGVTGISYTEILQLLCMQASQQYTEKLLRKIYCREAEYIPFHVFRDGVFLACVFIDHVERSQKLFENLDKENTGQIDRAIGDALFRQLQGAVSRKPDDVLGLVEACYELGPNKIYDIVQRIHQAGGSRLIYRKEEFVGKLVDLFLSQIK
;
A
#
# COMPACT_ATOMS: atom_id res chain seq x y z
N MET A 1 22.05 2.89 -6.59
CA MET A 1 21.20 4.10 -6.71
C MET A 1 19.83 3.76 -6.17
N ILE A 2 19.45 4.28 -5.01
CA ILE A 2 18.09 4.16 -4.47
C ILE A 2 17.22 5.03 -5.38
N LYS A 3 16.31 4.42 -6.16
CA LYS A 3 15.33 5.18 -6.95
C LYS A 3 14.44 5.92 -5.96
N GLN A 4 14.49 7.26 -5.95
CA GLN A 4 13.53 8.06 -5.20
C GLN A 4 12.13 7.66 -5.67
N THR A 5 11.26 7.29 -4.73
CA THR A 5 9.83 7.19 -5.01
C THR A 5 9.34 8.56 -5.50
N PRO A 6 8.46 8.63 -6.52
CA PRO A 6 8.00 9.89 -7.11
C PRO A 6 7.36 10.83 -6.06
N TYR A 7 6.90 10.26 -4.95
CA TYR A 7 6.32 10.98 -3.81
C TYR A 7 7.33 11.76 -2.95
N ASN A 8 8.63 11.67 -3.21
CA ASN A 8 9.65 12.50 -2.54
C ASN A 8 10.10 13.70 -3.39
N GLU A 9 9.54 13.85 -4.60
CA GLU A 9 9.80 14.98 -5.48
C GLU A 9 9.19 16.27 -4.91
N GLU A 10 9.84 17.41 -5.20
CA GLU A 10 9.39 18.71 -4.72
C GLU A 10 7.98 19.05 -5.22
N ALA A 11 7.64 18.66 -6.45
CA ALA A 11 6.32 18.84 -7.02
C ALA A 11 5.22 18.13 -6.19
N PHE A 12 5.47 16.91 -5.71
CA PHE A 12 4.52 16.22 -4.84
C PHE A 12 4.29 16.98 -3.53
N LYS A 13 5.37 17.48 -2.90
CA LYS A 13 5.30 18.23 -1.64
C LYS A 13 4.53 19.54 -1.80
N ILE A 14 4.75 20.25 -2.90
CA ILE A 14 4.02 21.47 -3.26
C ILE A 14 2.54 21.15 -3.46
N ASN A 15 2.22 20.16 -4.29
CA ASN A 15 0.83 19.78 -4.58
C ASN A 15 0.06 19.37 -3.32
N VAL A 16 0.69 18.64 -2.39
CA VAL A 16 0.08 18.24 -1.12
C VAL A 16 -0.17 19.45 -0.22
N ARG A 17 0.75 20.42 -0.19
CA ARG A 17 0.57 21.67 0.55
C ARG A 17 -0.57 22.51 -0.03
N ASP A 18 -0.56 22.73 -1.33
CA ASP A 18 -1.58 23.54 -2.01
C ASP A 18 -2.98 22.92 -1.81
N SER A 19 -3.08 21.59 -1.92
CA SER A 19 -4.32 20.86 -1.64
C SER A 19 -4.82 21.08 -0.22
N TYR A 20 -3.92 21.04 0.78
CA TYR A 20 -4.28 21.31 2.17
C TYR A 20 -4.78 22.75 2.36
N GLU A 21 -4.09 23.73 1.79
CA GLU A 21 -4.47 25.15 1.86
C GLU A 21 -5.82 25.43 1.16
N MET A 22 -6.09 24.76 0.03
CA MET A 22 -7.39 24.80 -0.64
C MET A 22 -8.51 24.27 0.26
N LEU A 23 -8.30 23.14 0.94
CA LEU A 23 -9.31 22.59 1.86
C LEU A 23 -9.55 23.47 3.08
N MET A 24 -8.51 24.16 3.56
CA MET A 24 -8.62 25.14 4.65
C MET A 24 -9.46 26.37 4.26
N SER A 25 -9.44 26.77 2.98
CA SER A 25 -10.14 27.96 2.48
C SER A 25 -11.59 27.70 2.02
N HIS A 26 -11.93 26.45 1.66
CA HIS A 26 -13.22 26.12 1.02
C HIS A 26 -14.44 25.90 1.93
N LYS A 27 -14.42 26.26 3.23
CA LYS A 27 -15.61 26.18 4.12
C LYS A 27 -15.90 27.49 4.87
N SER A 28 -16.11 28.57 4.13
CA SER A 28 -16.73 29.81 4.64
C SER A 28 -18.26 29.78 4.48
N SER A 29 -18.94 28.86 5.15
CA SER A 29 -20.39 28.98 5.40
C SER A 29 -20.61 29.43 6.84
N LYS A 30 -21.53 30.37 7.06
CA LYS A 30 -21.78 31.11 8.31
C LYS A 30 -22.08 30.23 9.55
N THR A 31 -22.17 28.91 9.40
CA THR A 31 -22.56 27.96 10.45
C THR A 31 -21.49 26.93 10.82
N SER A 32 -20.34 26.88 10.13
CA SER A 32 -19.27 25.90 10.45
C SER A 32 -18.23 26.52 11.38
N ILE A 33 -18.30 26.16 12.66
CA ILE A 33 -17.36 26.60 13.72
C ILE A 33 -15.96 25.97 13.52
N THR A 34 -15.83 24.91 12.73
CA THR A 34 -14.55 24.26 12.45
C THR A 34 -13.82 24.95 11.30
N LYS A 35 -12.81 25.76 11.66
CA LYS A 35 -11.81 26.26 10.71
C LYS A 35 -10.81 25.14 10.42
N GLY A 36 -10.87 24.57 9.22
CA GLY A 36 -9.79 23.76 8.67
C GLY A 36 -10.17 22.37 8.18
N VAL A 37 -9.15 21.56 7.85
CA VAL A 37 -9.34 20.19 7.36
C VAL A 37 -9.93 19.32 8.47
N THR A 38 -11.06 18.69 8.17
CA THR A 38 -11.78 17.79 9.10
C THR A 38 -11.51 16.33 8.74
N GLY A 39 -11.71 15.41 9.69
CA GLY A 39 -11.59 13.98 9.44
C GLY A 39 -12.51 13.46 8.33
N ILE A 40 -13.69 14.06 8.13
CA ILE A 40 -14.56 13.78 6.97
C ILE A 40 -13.81 14.06 5.66
N SER A 41 -13.37 15.30 5.45
CA SER A 41 -12.72 15.71 4.21
C SER A 41 -11.38 15.01 3.97
N TYR A 42 -10.66 14.68 5.05
CA TYR A 42 -9.47 13.84 4.98
C TYR A 42 -9.80 12.42 4.49
N THR A 43 -10.81 11.77 5.09
CA THR A 43 -11.24 10.42 4.70
C THR A 43 -11.74 10.38 3.26
N GLU A 44 -12.51 11.38 2.82
CA GLU A 44 -12.99 11.51 1.44
C GLU A 44 -11.83 11.59 0.44
N ILE A 45 -10.78 12.35 0.74
CA ILE A 45 -9.60 12.45 -0.12
C ILE A 45 -8.86 11.12 -0.19
N LEU A 46 -8.66 10.45 0.95
CA LEU A 46 -8.01 9.13 0.96
C LEU A 46 -8.80 8.10 0.14
N GLN A 47 -10.14 8.14 0.19
CA GLN A 47 -11.01 7.30 -0.64
C GLN A 47 -10.84 7.61 -2.12
N LEU A 48 -10.81 8.89 -2.50
CA LEU A 48 -10.62 9.32 -3.89
C LEU A 48 -9.27 8.89 -4.44
N LEU A 49 -8.20 9.05 -3.65
CA LEU A 49 -6.87 8.57 -4.03
C LEU A 49 -6.92 7.06 -4.25
N CYS A 50 -7.54 6.31 -3.34
CA CYS A 50 -7.59 4.85 -3.39
C CYS A 50 -8.69 4.28 -4.31
N MET A 51 -9.32 5.08 -5.18
CA MET A 51 -10.44 4.66 -6.01
C MET A 51 -10.10 3.51 -6.98
N GLN A 52 -8.83 3.39 -7.37
CA GLN A 52 -8.35 2.30 -8.24
C GLN A 52 -8.06 1.00 -7.47
N ALA A 53 -7.93 1.07 -6.15
CA ALA A 53 -7.77 -0.11 -5.31
C ALA A 53 -9.14 -0.74 -5.00
N SER A 54 -9.15 -2.05 -4.75
CA SER A 54 -10.38 -2.72 -4.31
C SER A 54 -10.85 -2.14 -2.97
N GLN A 55 -12.16 -1.91 -2.84
CA GLN A 55 -12.78 -1.35 -1.64
C GLN A 55 -12.33 -2.06 -0.35
N GLN A 56 -12.22 -3.39 -0.39
CA GLN A 56 -11.78 -4.18 0.78
C GLN A 56 -10.38 -3.80 1.27
N TYR A 57 -9.48 -3.40 0.37
CA TYR A 57 -8.12 -2.99 0.72
C TYR A 57 -8.11 -1.55 1.21
N THR A 58 -8.85 -0.67 0.53
CA THR A 58 -9.04 0.73 0.94
C THR A 58 -9.60 0.83 2.35
N GLU A 59 -10.60 0.02 2.70
CA GLU A 59 -11.17 -0.04 4.05
C GLU A 59 -10.17 -0.51 5.12
N LYS A 60 -9.20 -1.35 4.76
CA LYS A 60 -8.12 -1.74 5.69
C LYS A 60 -7.16 -0.57 5.94
N LEU A 61 -6.80 0.18 4.89
CA LEU A 61 -5.99 1.39 5.03
C LEU A 61 -6.71 2.44 5.88
N LEU A 62 -7.98 2.77 5.56
CA LEU A 62 -8.74 3.79 6.28
C LEU A 62 -8.92 3.46 7.77
N ARG A 63 -9.07 2.18 8.11
CA ARG A 63 -9.09 1.75 9.52
C ARG A 63 -7.74 1.94 10.21
N LYS A 64 -6.64 1.81 9.48
CA LYS A 64 -5.28 1.94 10.01
C LYS A 64 -4.91 3.39 10.31
N ILE A 65 -5.37 4.35 9.50
CA ILE A 65 -5.11 5.80 9.65
C ILE A 65 -6.39 6.58 9.95
N TYR A 66 -7.29 5.98 10.72
CA TYR A 66 -8.58 6.56 11.03
C TYR A 66 -8.48 7.88 11.80
N CYS A 67 -9.27 8.87 11.37
CA CYS A 67 -9.51 10.10 12.11
C CYS A 67 -11.01 10.28 12.35
N ARG A 68 -11.39 10.88 13.48
CA ARG A 68 -12.82 11.12 13.77
C ARG A 68 -13.36 12.20 12.83
N GLU A 69 -14.63 12.10 12.47
CA GLU A 69 -15.27 12.99 11.50
C GLU A 69 -15.04 14.49 11.76
N ALA A 70 -15.23 14.93 13.01
CA ALA A 70 -15.07 16.33 13.43
C ALA A 70 -13.64 16.68 13.90
N GLU A 71 -12.70 15.73 13.84
CA GLU A 71 -11.30 15.96 14.22
C GLU A 71 -10.65 16.97 13.27
N TYR A 72 -9.95 17.95 13.83
CA TYR A 72 -9.10 18.83 13.04
C TYR A 72 -7.83 18.07 12.65
N ILE A 73 -7.52 18.06 11.36
CA ILE A 73 -6.38 17.33 10.78
C ILE A 73 -5.24 18.32 10.52
N PRO A 74 -4.13 18.25 11.28
CA PRO A 74 -2.95 19.07 11.03
C PRO A 74 -2.30 18.71 9.68
N PHE A 75 -1.58 19.66 9.08
CA PHE A 75 -0.93 19.46 7.78
C PHE A 75 -0.01 18.23 7.74
N HIS A 76 0.74 17.94 8.80
CA HIS A 76 1.64 16.77 8.82
C HIS A 76 0.85 15.45 8.76
N VAL A 77 -0.27 15.33 9.50
CA VAL A 77 -1.15 14.15 9.45
C VAL A 77 -1.77 13.99 8.05
N PHE A 78 -2.24 15.10 7.47
CA PHE A 78 -2.76 15.11 6.11
C PHE A 78 -1.71 14.64 5.10
N ARG A 79 -0.52 15.23 5.13
CA ARG A 79 0.61 14.91 4.24
C ARG A 79 1.00 13.44 4.35
N ASP A 80 1.19 12.95 5.57
CA ASP A 80 1.65 11.58 5.82
C ASP A 80 0.58 10.57 5.39
N GLY A 81 -0.70 10.88 5.61
CA GLY A 81 -1.82 10.10 5.09
C GLY A 81 -1.90 10.03 3.58
N VAL A 82 -1.79 11.18 2.90
CA VAL A 82 -1.81 11.24 1.43
C VAL A 82 -0.61 10.49 0.84
N PHE A 83 0.59 10.70 1.38
CA PHE A 83 1.78 9.96 0.98
C PHE A 83 1.56 8.45 1.14
N LEU A 84 1.07 8.03 2.30
CA LEU A 84 0.82 6.63 2.57
C LEU A 84 -0.24 6.03 1.63
N ALA A 85 -1.32 6.76 1.34
CA ALA A 85 -2.34 6.32 0.38
C ALA A 85 -1.76 6.12 -1.03
N CYS A 86 -0.92 7.04 -1.51
CA CYS A 86 -0.24 6.88 -2.78
C CYS A 86 0.67 5.64 -2.81
N VAL A 87 1.52 5.47 -1.79
CA VAL A 87 2.40 4.30 -1.67
C VAL A 87 1.58 3.00 -1.57
N PHE A 88 0.45 3.04 -0.87
CA PHE A 88 -0.45 1.90 -0.72
C PHE A 88 -1.05 1.46 -2.06
N ILE A 89 -1.49 2.40 -2.90
CA ILE A 89 -2.05 2.09 -4.22
C ILE A 89 -0.99 1.42 -5.10
N ASP A 90 0.23 1.97 -5.13
CA ASP A 90 1.35 1.37 -5.84
C ASP A 90 1.64 -0.05 -5.34
N HIS A 91 1.56 -0.26 -4.02
CA HIS A 91 1.78 -1.57 -3.42
C HIS A 91 0.70 -2.58 -3.84
N VAL A 92 -0.58 -2.17 -3.86
CA VAL A 92 -1.69 -3.01 -4.34
C VAL A 92 -1.50 -3.37 -5.81
N GLU A 93 -1.19 -2.39 -6.67
CA GLU A 93 -0.96 -2.61 -8.10
C GLU A 93 0.22 -3.57 -8.34
N ARG A 94 1.34 -3.38 -7.62
CA ARG A 94 2.50 -4.27 -7.70
C ARG A 94 2.19 -5.67 -7.21
N SER A 95 1.39 -5.80 -6.15
CA SER A 95 0.95 -7.08 -5.62
C SER A 95 0.10 -7.85 -6.64
N GLN A 96 -0.78 -7.14 -7.35
CA GLN A 96 -1.58 -7.72 -8.44
C GLN A 96 -0.69 -8.17 -9.61
N LYS A 97 0.23 -7.32 -10.07
CA LYS A 97 1.19 -7.66 -11.14
C LYS A 97 2.08 -8.84 -10.75
N LEU A 98 2.48 -8.93 -9.49
CA LEU A 98 3.27 -10.06 -8.99
C LEU A 98 2.49 -11.37 -9.08
N PHE A 99 1.20 -11.35 -8.71
CA PHE A 99 0.34 -12.52 -8.89
C PHE A 99 0.25 -12.93 -10.36
N GLU A 100 0.00 -11.98 -11.26
CA GLU A 100 -0.10 -12.23 -12.71
C GLU A 100 1.19 -12.82 -13.30
N ASN A 101 2.36 -12.37 -12.82
CA ASN A 101 3.64 -12.94 -13.23
C ASN A 101 3.87 -14.38 -12.73
N LEU A 102 3.25 -14.74 -11.60
CA LEU A 102 3.32 -16.10 -11.03
C LEU A 102 2.29 -17.03 -11.68
N ASP A 103 1.10 -16.53 -12.01
CA ASP A 103 0.03 -17.23 -12.73
C ASP A 103 0.26 -17.20 -14.25
N LYS A 104 1.36 -17.83 -14.69
CA LYS A 104 1.77 -17.86 -16.10
C LYS A 104 0.71 -18.44 -17.04
N GLU A 105 -0.15 -19.31 -16.51
CA GLU A 105 -1.20 -19.99 -17.26
C GLU A 105 -2.55 -19.22 -17.23
N ASN A 106 -2.62 -18.07 -16.56
CA ASN A 106 -3.82 -17.25 -16.38
C ASN A 106 -5.02 -18.05 -15.83
N THR A 107 -4.74 -18.96 -14.90
CA THR A 107 -5.73 -19.84 -14.26
C THR A 107 -6.48 -19.16 -13.11
N GLY A 108 -6.01 -17.97 -12.70
CA GLY A 108 -6.45 -17.27 -11.50
C GLY A 108 -5.90 -17.89 -10.21
N GLN A 109 -4.90 -18.78 -10.32
CA GLN A 109 -4.40 -19.61 -9.23
C GLN A 109 -2.88 -19.73 -9.27
N ILE A 110 -2.25 -19.72 -8.10
CA ILE A 110 -0.82 -20.06 -7.96
C ILE A 110 -0.63 -21.11 -6.89
N ASP A 111 0.44 -21.90 -7.01
CA ASP A 111 0.83 -22.87 -5.99
C ASP A 111 1.07 -22.17 -4.64
N ARG A 112 0.42 -22.67 -3.58
CA ARG A 112 0.51 -22.10 -2.24
C ARG A 112 1.92 -22.10 -1.68
N ALA A 113 2.74 -23.11 -1.98
CA ALA A 113 4.13 -23.15 -1.54
C ALA A 113 4.93 -21.98 -2.12
N ILE A 114 4.65 -21.55 -3.35
CA ILE A 114 5.30 -20.40 -3.98
C ILE A 114 4.94 -19.12 -3.23
N GLY A 115 3.65 -18.92 -2.98
CA GLY A 115 3.18 -17.79 -2.17
C GLY A 115 3.80 -17.78 -0.77
N ASP A 116 3.80 -18.91 -0.06
CA ASP A 116 4.33 -19.01 1.31
C ASP A 116 5.85 -18.80 1.37
N ALA A 117 6.60 -19.25 0.37
CA ALA A 117 8.03 -18.97 0.28
C ALA A 117 8.30 -17.48 0.03
N LEU A 118 7.51 -16.85 -0.84
CA LEU A 118 7.59 -15.42 -1.11
C LEU A 118 7.27 -14.60 0.15
N PHE A 119 6.16 -14.90 0.83
CA PHE A 119 5.76 -14.21 2.06
C PHE A 119 6.84 -14.30 3.14
N ARG A 120 7.45 -15.48 3.32
CA ARG A 120 8.56 -15.66 4.26
C ARG A 120 9.78 -14.80 3.91
N GLN A 121 10.13 -14.69 2.62
CA GLN A 121 11.24 -13.82 2.21
C GLN A 121 10.93 -12.34 2.45
N LEU A 122 9.73 -11.90 2.10
CA LEU A 122 9.28 -10.53 2.33
C LEU A 122 9.29 -10.20 3.83
N GLN A 123 8.66 -11.05 4.65
CA GLN A 123 8.62 -10.87 6.09
C GLN A 123 10.03 -10.86 6.72
N GLY A 124 10.94 -11.72 6.23
CA GLY A 124 12.34 -11.76 6.67
C GLY A 124 13.14 -10.52 6.29
N ALA A 125 12.87 -9.90 5.14
CA ALA A 125 13.50 -8.65 4.73
C ALA A 125 12.98 -7.45 5.54
N VAL A 126 11.67 -7.44 5.77
CA VAL A 126 10.96 -6.42 6.54
C VAL A 126 11.37 -6.41 8.01
N SER A 127 11.53 -7.57 8.62
CA SER A 127 11.97 -7.70 10.02
C SER A 127 13.35 -7.11 10.29
N ARG A 128 14.16 -6.86 9.25
CA ARG A 128 15.49 -6.24 9.37
C ARG A 128 15.44 -4.71 9.52
N LYS A 129 14.33 -4.07 9.15
CA LYS A 129 14.11 -2.61 9.26
C LYS A 129 12.65 -2.29 9.67
N PRO A 130 12.28 -2.49 10.94
CA PRO A 130 10.88 -2.48 11.39
C PRO A 130 10.15 -1.13 11.42
N ASP A 131 10.64 -0.09 10.72
CA ASP A 131 10.02 1.24 10.65
C ASP A 131 10.20 1.90 9.27
N ASP A 132 10.68 1.13 8.30
CA ASP A 132 11.07 1.63 6.99
C ASP A 132 10.04 1.17 5.95
N VAL A 133 8.96 1.93 5.76
CA VAL A 133 7.97 1.68 4.68
C VAL A 133 8.69 1.65 3.33
N LEU A 134 9.72 2.49 3.16
CA LEU A 134 10.59 2.46 2.00
C LEU A 134 11.40 1.15 1.96
N GLY A 135 11.87 0.66 3.11
CA GLY A 135 12.55 -0.63 3.28
C GLY A 135 11.72 -1.85 2.90
N LEU A 136 10.40 -1.85 3.14
CA LEU A 136 9.49 -2.88 2.60
C LEU A 136 9.41 -2.79 1.07
N VAL A 137 9.29 -1.57 0.53
CA VAL A 137 9.27 -1.34 -0.92
C VAL A 137 10.61 -1.74 -1.57
N GLU A 138 11.74 -1.47 -0.90
CA GLU A 138 13.08 -1.91 -1.28
C GLU A 138 13.21 -3.44 -1.20
N ALA A 139 12.69 -4.08 -0.16
CA ALA A 139 12.68 -5.53 -0.02
C ALA A 139 11.88 -6.21 -1.14
N CYS A 140 10.72 -5.64 -1.51
CA CYS A 140 9.97 -6.04 -2.69
C CYS A 140 10.79 -5.86 -3.97
N TYR A 141 11.62 -4.81 -4.06
CA TYR A 141 12.51 -4.56 -5.19
C TYR A 141 13.70 -5.55 -5.24
N GLU A 142 14.26 -5.90 -4.07
CA GLU A 142 15.31 -6.90 -3.93
C GLU A 142 14.83 -8.33 -4.25
N LEU A 143 13.53 -8.58 -4.09
CA LEU A 143 12.81 -9.75 -4.61
C LEU A 143 12.61 -9.66 -6.12
N GLY A 144 13.67 -9.24 -6.83
CA GLY A 144 13.68 -9.13 -8.26
C GLY A 144 13.43 -10.49 -8.95
N PRO A 145 13.23 -10.46 -10.28
CA PRO A 145 12.78 -11.62 -11.06
C PRO A 145 13.62 -12.89 -10.85
N ASN A 146 14.93 -12.75 -10.64
CA ASN A 146 15.85 -13.87 -10.44
C ASN A 146 15.58 -14.62 -9.13
N LYS A 147 15.35 -13.91 -8.02
CA LYS A 147 15.04 -14.55 -6.73
C LYS A 147 13.68 -15.23 -6.77
N ILE A 148 12.71 -14.62 -7.44
CA ILE A 148 11.39 -15.24 -7.66
C ILE A 148 11.54 -16.52 -8.49
N TYR A 149 12.31 -16.47 -9.58
CA TYR A 149 12.59 -17.65 -10.39
C TYR A 149 13.23 -18.78 -9.58
N ASP A 150 14.22 -18.48 -8.75
CA ASP A 150 14.85 -19.47 -7.87
C ASP A 150 13.87 -20.11 -6.89
N ILE A 151 12.97 -19.33 -6.29
CA ILE A 151 11.91 -19.83 -5.39
C ILE A 151 11.00 -20.80 -6.16
N VAL A 152 10.52 -20.38 -7.33
CA VAL A 152 9.63 -21.19 -8.17
C VAL A 152 10.31 -22.48 -8.60
N GLN A 153 11.57 -22.41 -9.05
CA GLN A 153 12.35 -23.59 -9.45
C GLN A 153 12.52 -24.59 -8.31
N ARG A 154 12.89 -24.12 -7.11
CA ARG A 154 13.05 -25.00 -5.94
C ARG A 154 11.74 -25.70 -5.57
N ILE A 155 10.62 -25.00 -5.66
CA ILE A 155 9.31 -25.56 -5.31
C ILE A 155 8.83 -26.55 -6.37
N HIS A 156 9.07 -26.24 -7.64
CA HIS A 156 8.80 -27.16 -8.74
C HIS A 156 9.59 -28.47 -8.59
N GLN A 157 10.88 -28.38 -8.22
CA GLN A 157 11.73 -29.54 -7.91
C GLN A 157 11.25 -30.32 -6.67
N ALA A 158 10.63 -29.64 -5.70
CA ALA A 158 10.07 -30.25 -4.49
C ALA A 158 8.67 -30.85 -4.68
N GLY A 159 8.11 -30.81 -5.90
CA GLY A 159 6.81 -31.39 -6.22
C GLY A 159 5.59 -30.50 -5.93
N GLY A 160 5.80 -29.22 -5.62
CA GLY A 160 4.72 -28.25 -5.40
C GLY A 160 3.81 -28.55 -4.21
N SER A 161 2.73 -27.77 -4.08
CA SER A 161 1.65 -27.98 -3.14
C SER A 161 0.35 -28.30 -3.87
N ARG A 162 -0.50 -29.14 -3.27
CA ARG A 162 -1.89 -29.34 -3.75
C ARG A 162 -2.81 -28.16 -3.41
N LEU A 163 -2.34 -27.23 -2.58
CA LEU A 163 -3.10 -26.05 -2.18
C LEU A 163 -2.77 -24.88 -3.11
N ILE A 164 -3.75 -24.02 -3.33
CA ILE A 164 -3.66 -22.86 -4.22
C ILE A 164 -3.89 -21.56 -3.46
N TYR A 165 -3.31 -20.47 -3.96
CA TYR A 165 -3.74 -19.11 -3.67
C TYR A 165 -4.55 -18.57 -4.84
N ARG A 166 -5.69 -17.93 -4.52
CA ARG A 166 -6.39 -17.05 -5.47
C ARG A 166 -5.82 -15.64 -5.42
N LYS A 167 -6.05 -14.85 -6.49
CA LYS A 167 -5.55 -13.47 -6.61
C LYS A 167 -5.89 -12.62 -5.39
N GLU A 168 -7.15 -12.64 -4.95
CA GLU A 168 -7.63 -11.82 -3.83
C GLU A 168 -6.98 -12.24 -2.51
N GLU A 169 -6.82 -13.54 -2.27
CA GLU A 169 -6.18 -14.05 -1.06
C GLU A 169 -4.69 -13.68 -1.02
N PHE A 170 -4.00 -13.85 -2.15
CA PHE A 170 -2.58 -13.53 -2.26
C PHE A 170 -2.32 -12.03 -2.09
N VAL A 171 -3.05 -11.19 -2.82
CA VAL A 171 -2.92 -9.72 -2.73
C VAL A 171 -3.34 -9.26 -1.33
N GLY A 172 -4.40 -9.82 -0.76
CA GLY A 172 -4.85 -9.53 0.59
C GLY A 172 -3.78 -9.76 1.64
N LYS A 173 -3.02 -10.86 1.54
CA LYS A 173 -1.88 -11.13 2.44
C LYS A 173 -0.73 -10.14 2.26
N LEU A 174 -0.41 -9.72 1.03
CA LEU A 174 0.60 -8.69 0.80
C LEU A 174 0.17 -7.33 1.34
N VAL A 175 -1.12 -7.01 1.24
CA VAL A 175 -1.72 -5.80 1.84
C VAL A 175 -1.62 -5.86 3.35
N ASP A 176 -1.97 -6.98 3.98
CA ASP A 176 -1.88 -7.15 5.43
C ASP A 176 -0.43 -7.05 5.92
N LEU A 177 0.52 -7.63 5.18
CA LEU A 177 1.94 -7.49 5.47
C LEU A 177 2.38 -6.02 5.39
N PHE A 178 1.97 -5.28 4.37
CA PHE A 178 2.27 -3.86 4.24
C PHE A 178 1.71 -3.03 5.39
N LEU A 179 0.42 -3.22 5.71
CA LEU A 179 -0.25 -2.46 6.77
C LEU A 179 0.32 -2.79 8.16
N SER A 180 0.87 -4.00 8.36
CA SER A 180 1.54 -4.37 9.61
C SER A 180 2.83 -3.57 9.89
N GLN A 181 3.41 -2.92 8.87
CA GLN A 181 4.62 -2.11 8.99
C GLN A 181 4.35 -0.65 9.30
N ILE A 182 3.08 -0.24 9.21
CA ILE A 182 2.66 1.09 9.57
C ILE A 182 2.40 1.06 11.08
N LYS A 183 2.95 2.01 11.83
CA LYS A 183 2.62 2.15 13.26
C LYS A 183 1.29 2.88 13.40
#